data_AF-A0A7S1MC52-F1
#
_entry.id   AF-A0A7S1MC52-F1
#
_cell.length_a   1.000
_cell.length_b   1.000
_cell.length_c   1.000
_cell.angle_alpha   90.00
_cell.angle_beta   90.00
_cell.angle_gamma   90.00
#
_symmetry.space_group_name_H-M   'P 1'
#
loop_
_entity.id
_entity.type
_entity.pdbx_description
1 polymer ?
#
loop_
_entity_poly.entity_id
_entity_poly.type
_entity_poly.pdbx_seq_one_letter_code
_entity_poly.pdbx_strand_id
1 'polypeptide(L)'
;RQLFPSPPPVLRIDARTFPVTVHFSRSTDEDYIKAAHKMVLKVHKQLPPGTILVFVTGRHEVHRLCRLLREYSLRQASREGGEEEGEGSEEESDGAQGELLEASDDEGGAFDDDLGDPGEAGGGAGEQAPAADVAMADS
;
A
#
# COMPACT_ATOMS: atom_id res chain seq x y z
N ARG A 1 4.22 44.44 6.76
CA ARG A 1 2.91 44.64 6.09
C ARG A 1 1.92 43.67 6.71
N GLN A 2 0.76 44.14 7.18
CA GLN A 2 -0.37 43.26 7.53
C GLN A 2 -1.18 42.98 6.27
N LEU A 3 -1.64 41.74 6.10
CA LEU A 3 -2.48 41.31 4.96
C LEU A 3 -3.86 41.98 4.99
N PHE A 4 -4.41 42.23 6.19
CA PHE A 4 -5.70 42.89 6.38
C PHE A 4 -5.65 43.89 7.54
N PRO A 5 -6.37 45.03 7.44
CA PRO A 5 -6.47 46.01 8.53
C PRO A 5 -7.24 45.50 9.76
N SER A 6 -8.15 44.54 9.56
CA SER A 6 -8.85 43.81 10.62
C SER A 6 -9.04 42.36 10.18
N PRO A 7 -9.08 41.39 11.11
CA PRO A 7 -9.17 39.98 10.74
C PRO A 7 -10.52 39.68 10.07
N PRO A 8 -10.55 39.02 8.90
CA PRO A 8 -11.79 38.68 8.23
C PRO A 8 -12.55 37.60 9.02
N PRO A 9 -13.90 37.56 8.90
CA PRO A 9 -14.70 36.53 9.53
C PRO A 9 -14.41 35.15 8.92
N VAL A 10 -14.19 34.15 9.77
CA VAL A 10 -13.95 32.76 9.37
C VAL A 10 -15.22 31.95 9.61
N LEU A 11 -15.82 31.46 8.54
CA LEU A 11 -16.96 30.54 8.59
C LEU A 11 -16.44 29.10 8.63
N ARG A 12 -16.86 28.32 9.62
CA ARG A 12 -16.58 26.89 9.72
C ARG A 12 -17.78 26.12 9.20
N ILE A 13 -17.59 25.34 8.14
CA ILE A 13 -18.61 24.48 7.56
C ILE A 13 -18.20 23.04 7.88
N ASP A 14 -19.01 22.36 8.68
CA ASP A 14 -18.75 20.97 9.03
C ASP A 14 -19.14 20.04 7.88
N ALA A 15 -18.22 19.16 7.48
CA ALA A 15 -18.45 18.13 6.49
C ALA A 15 -18.67 16.77 7.15
N ARG A 16 -19.36 15.85 6.47
CA ARG A 16 -19.43 14.45 6.90
C ARG A 16 -18.07 13.80 6.69
N THR A 17 -17.49 13.26 7.76
CA THR A 17 -16.23 12.51 7.73
C THR A 17 -16.43 11.14 8.38
N PHE A 18 -15.59 10.18 8.02
CA PHE A 18 -15.47 8.92 8.74
C PHE A 18 -14.31 9.02 9.74
N PRO A 19 -14.43 8.47 10.96
CA PRO A 19 -13.33 8.49 11.92
C PRO A 19 -12.14 7.71 11.38
N VAL A 20 -10.94 8.30 11.49
CA VAL A 20 -9.68 7.67 11.05
C VAL A 20 -8.79 7.45 12.27
N THR A 21 -8.38 6.21 12.49
CA THR A 21 -7.43 5.86 13.56
C THR A 21 -6.00 6.11 13.09
N VAL A 22 -5.24 6.91 13.84
CA VAL A 22 -3.85 7.24 13.52
C VAL A 22 -2.92 6.33 14.33
N HIS A 23 -2.01 5.66 13.64
CA HIS A 23 -0.97 4.81 14.24
C HIS A 23 0.41 5.38 13.96
N PHE A 24 1.24 5.50 15.01
CA PHE A 24 2.61 5.97 14.92
C PHE A 24 3.60 4.82 15.14
N SER A 25 4.73 4.85 14.44
CA SER A 25 5.87 4.00 14.76
C SER A 25 6.54 4.46 16.06
N ARG A 26 7.21 3.54 16.77
CA ARG A 26 7.94 3.87 18.01
C ARG A 26 9.22 4.68 17.72
N SER A 27 9.80 4.49 16.55
CA SER A 27 11.02 5.16 16.08
C SER A 27 10.88 5.47 14.59
N THR A 28 11.67 6.42 14.11
CA THR A 28 11.76 6.77 12.69
C THR A 28 12.89 5.98 12.05
N ASP A 29 12.56 5.19 11.03
CA ASP A 29 13.55 4.44 10.26
C ASP A 29 14.25 5.37 9.24
N GLU A 30 15.55 5.18 9.03
CA GLU A 30 16.33 5.96 8.05
C GLU A 30 15.89 5.65 6.60
N ASP A 31 15.67 4.37 6.26
CA ASP A 31 15.11 3.93 4.98
C ASP A 31 13.59 3.77 5.12
N TYR A 32 12.89 4.90 5.05
CA TYR A 32 11.43 4.94 5.20
C TYR A 32 10.70 4.18 4.08
N ILE A 33 11.32 3.96 2.91
CA ILE A 33 10.73 3.16 1.83
C ILE A 33 10.69 1.68 2.22
N LYS A 34 11.75 1.15 2.83
CA LYS A 34 11.73 -0.22 3.40
C LYS A 34 10.74 -0.33 4.55
N ALA A 35 10.67 0.68 5.42
CA ALA A 35 9.70 0.72 6.51
C ALA A 35 8.26 0.70 5.98
N ALA A 36 7.96 1.52 4.96
CA ALA A 36 6.67 1.56 4.29
C ALA A 36 6.33 0.19 3.65
N HIS A 37 7.26 -0.42 2.93
CA HIS A 37 7.09 -1.76 2.36
C HIS A 37 6.71 -2.78 3.44
N LYS A 38 7.44 -2.81 4.56
CA LYS A 38 7.13 -3.70 5.70
C LYS A 38 5.75 -3.44 6.29
N MET A 39 5.35 -2.17 6.43
CA MET A 39 4.06 -1.79 6.98
C MET A 39 2.91 -2.19 6.04
N VAL A 40 3.07 -1.99 4.73
CA VAL A 40 2.10 -2.43 3.71
C VAL A 40 1.89 -3.93 3.78
N LEU A 41 2.97 -4.72 3.81
CA LEU A 41 2.88 -6.17 3.92
C LEU A 41 2.23 -6.62 5.23
N LYS A 42 2.48 -5.91 6.34
CA LYS A 42 1.85 -6.19 7.63
C LYS A 42 0.34 -5.95 7.57
N VAL A 43 -0.08 -4.79 7.05
CA VAL A 43 -1.49 -4.42 6.90
C VAL A 43 -2.21 -5.40 5.97
N HIS A 44 -1.62 -5.71 4.81
CA HIS A 44 -2.18 -6.62 3.82
C HIS A 44 -2.43 -8.04 4.37
N LYS A 45 -1.60 -8.51 5.31
CA LYS A 45 -1.75 -9.85 5.90
C LYS A 45 -2.68 -9.91 7.11
N GLN A 46 -2.78 -8.82 7.87
CA GLN A 46 -3.40 -8.83 9.21
C GLN A 46 -4.77 -8.18 9.23
N LEU A 47 -5.04 -7.25 8.32
CA LEU A 47 -6.32 -6.53 8.27
C LEU A 47 -7.24 -7.12 7.20
N PRO A 48 -8.57 -6.91 7.34
CA PRO A 48 -9.53 -7.32 6.32
C PRO A 48 -9.22 -6.71 4.94
N PRO A 49 -9.74 -7.30 3.85
CA PRO A 49 -9.54 -6.80 2.50
C PRO A 49 -9.93 -5.33 2.34
N GLY A 50 -9.08 -4.57 1.65
CA GLY A 50 -9.27 -3.14 1.40
C GLY A 50 -8.12 -2.55 0.57
N THR A 51 -8.26 -1.28 0.18
CA THR A 51 -7.20 -0.57 -0.57
C THR A 51 -6.20 0.05 0.40
N ILE A 52 -4.92 0.06 0.01
CA ILE A 52 -3.83 0.66 0.77
C ILE A 52 -3.27 1.82 -0.05
N LEU A 53 -3.33 3.03 0.51
CA LEU A 53 -2.73 4.23 -0.06
C LEU A 53 -1.42 4.56 0.67
N VAL A 54 -0.32 4.66 -0.07
CA VAL A 54 1.01 4.98 0.48
C VAL A 54 1.52 6.26 -0.17
N PHE A 55 1.96 7.21 0.66
CA PHE A 55 2.55 8.47 0.20
C PHE A 55 4.08 8.38 0.26
N VAL A 56 4.74 8.74 -0.85
CA VAL A 56 6.20 8.86 -0.98
C VAL A 56 6.52 10.17 -1.70
N THR A 57 7.78 10.62 -1.65
CA THR A 57 8.11 12.00 -2.04
C THR A 57 8.47 12.16 -3.53
N GLY A 58 9.01 11.12 -4.17
CA GLY A 58 9.48 11.20 -5.55
C GLY A 58 9.15 9.99 -6.44
N ARG A 59 9.18 10.20 -7.76
CA ARG A 59 8.90 9.17 -8.77
C ARG A 59 9.82 7.94 -8.63
N HIS A 60 11.10 8.15 -8.38
CA HIS A 60 12.06 7.06 -8.18
C HIS A 60 11.65 6.17 -6.99
N GLU A 61 11.17 6.77 -5.90
CA GLU A 61 10.73 6.06 -4.71
C GLU A 61 9.45 5.27 -4.95
N VAL A 62 8.51 5.85 -5.71
CA VAL A 62 7.31 5.13 -6.19
C VAL A 62 7.73 3.87 -6.92
N HIS A 63 8.61 3.99 -7.93
CA HIS A 63 9.05 2.86 -8.73
C HIS A 63 9.77 1.79 -7.89
N ARG A 64 10.63 2.20 -6.94
CA ARG A 64 11.32 1.29 -6.01
C ARG A 64 10.33 0.54 -5.15
N LEU A 65 9.36 1.22 -4.54
CA LEU A 65 8.34 0.59 -3.68
C LEU A 65 7.47 -0.39 -4.48
N CYS A 66 7.02 0.01 -5.68
CA CYS A 66 6.25 -0.87 -6.57
C CYS A 66 7.03 -2.13 -6.97
N ARG A 67 8.35 -2.00 -7.23
CA ARG A 67 9.21 -3.16 -7.52
C ARG A 67 9.26 -4.12 -6.34
N LEU A 68 9.50 -3.62 -5.13
CA LEU A 68 9.56 -4.45 -3.91
C LEU A 68 8.23 -5.19 -3.65
N LEU A 69 7.10 -4.50 -3.81
CA LEU A 69 5.78 -5.10 -3.61
C LEU A 69 5.47 -6.18 -4.66
N ARG A 70 5.81 -5.95 -5.93
CA ARG A 70 5.64 -6.93 -7.00
C ARG A 70 6.51 -8.16 -6.79
N GLU A 71 7.78 -7.96 -6.44
CA GLU A 71 8.70 -9.06 -6.13
C GLU A 71 8.15 -9.93 -5.00
N TYR A 72 7.63 -9.31 -3.94
CA TYR A 72 7.00 -10.03 -2.84
C TYR A 72 5.81 -10.88 -3.32
N SER A 73 4.91 -10.30 -4.13
CA SER A 73 3.72 -11.01 -4.63
C SER A 73 4.08 -12.19 -5.53
N LEU A 74 5.05 -12.01 -6.43
CA LEU A 74 5.51 -13.08 -7.34
C LEU A 74 6.11 -14.25 -6.55
N ARG A 75 6.90 -13.96 -5.51
CA ARG A 75 7.49 -14.99 -4.65
C ARG A 75 6.44 -15.79 -3.87
N GLN A 76 5.29 -15.21 -3.55
CA GLN A 76 4.19 -15.94 -2.92
C GLN A 76 3.49 -16.84 -3.94
N ALA A 77 3.24 -16.34 -5.15
CA ALA A 77 2.60 -17.11 -6.22
C ALA A 77 3.40 -18.35 -6.63
N SER A 78 4.75 -18.25 -6.69
CA SER A 78 5.60 -19.40 -7.00
C SER A 78 5.67 -20.44 -5.88
N ARG A 79 5.29 -20.09 -4.64
CA ARG A 79 5.37 -20.98 -3.48
C ARG A 79 4.13 -21.87 -3.33
N GLU A 80 3.03 -21.48 -3.96
CA GLU A 80 1.78 -22.25 -4.00
C GLU A 80 1.76 -23.26 -5.18
N GLY A 81 2.88 -23.39 -5.92
CA GLY A 81 3.01 -24.25 -7.10
C GLY A 81 4.05 -25.38 -7.01
N GLY A 82 4.52 -25.77 -5.83
CA GLY A 82 5.52 -26.84 -5.72
C GLY A 82 5.55 -27.54 -4.37
N GLU A 83 4.94 -28.72 -4.30
CA GLU A 83 5.32 -29.79 -3.38
C GLU A 83 6.05 -30.87 -4.19
N GLU A 84 7.37 -31.00 -4.01
CA GLU A 84 8.09 -32.25 -3.71
C GLU A 84 9.59 -31.94 -3.45
N GLU A 85 10.23 -32.83 -2.68
CA GLU A 85 11.30 -32.63 -1.70
C GLU A 85 12.75 -32.58 -2.24
N GLY A 86 13.68 -32.09 -1.42
CA GLY A 86 15.12 -32.33 -1.60
C GLY A 86 16.04 -31.52 -0.69
N GLU A 87 16.47 -32.10 0.43
CA GLU A 87 17.61 -31.65 1.26
C GLU A 87 18.93 -31.71 0.47
N GLY A 88 19.84 -30.75 0.68
CA GLY A 88 21.20 -30.81 0.13
C GLY A 88 22.05 -29.59 0.45
N SER A 89 23.29 -29.85 0.87
CA SER A 89 24.24 -29.02 1.63
C SER A 89 24.72 -27.69 1.05
N GLU A 90 25.26 -26.89 1.98
CA GLU A 90 26.25 -25.83 1.80
C GLU A 90 27.39 -26.24 0.85
N GLU A 91 27.71 -25.40 -0.14
CA GLU A 91 29.06 -25.26 -0.67
C GLU A 91 29.35 -23.77 -0.94
N GLU A 92 30.37 -23.28 -0.23
CA GLU A 92 31.08 -22.04 -0.52
C GLU A 92 32.09 -22.36 -1.63
N SER A 93 32.05 -21.64 -2.77
CA SER A 93 33.14 -21.68 -3.75
C SER A 93 33.31 -20.33 -4.45
N ASP A 94 34.58 -20.01 -4.61
CA ASP A 94 35.21 -18.75 -4.94
C ASP A 94 35.00 -18.32 -6.42
N GLY A 95 35.22 -17.04 -6.69
CA GLY A 95 34.63 -16.31 -7.79
C GLY A 95 35.16 -16.57 -9.20
N ALA A 96 34.39 -16.05 -10.17
CA ALA A 96 34.86 -15.66 -11.49
C ALA A 96 33.99 -14.50 -12.01
N GLN A 97 34.61 -13.67 -12.82
CA GLN A 97 34.29 -12.28 -13.08
C GLN A 97 33.26 -12.14 -14.21
N GLY A 98 32.38 -11.13 -14.07
CA GLY A 98 31.84 -10.29 -15.14
C GLY A 98 31.00 -10.96 -16.23
N GLU A 99 29.68 -10.74 -16.18
CA GLU A 99 28.98 -10.16 -17.32
C GLU A 99 27.97 -9.11 -16.85
N LEU A 100 28.17 -7.93 -17.40
CA LEU A 100 27.35 -6.74 -17.29
C LEU A 100 26.09 -6.95 -18.14
N LEU A 101 24.94 -7.21 -17.51
CA LEU A 101 23.65 -7.13 -18.19
C LEU A 101 23.12 -5.71 -18.01
N GLU A 102 23.51 -4.83 -18.93
CA GLU A 102 22.82 -3.55 -19.17
C GLU A 102 21.42 -3.86 -19.71
N ALA A 103 20.41 -3.76 -18.86
CA ALA A 103 19.04 -3.58 -19.31
C ALA A 103 18.75 -2.08 -19.38
N SER A 104 19.25 -1.44 -20.43
CA SER A 104 18.64 -0.22 -20.95
C SER A 104 17.58 -0.67 -21.94
N ASP A 105 16.31 -0.40 -21.66
CA ASP A 105 15.37 0.07 -22.66
C ASP A 105 14.20 0.77 -21.96
N ASP A 106 14.18 2.06 -22.21
CA ASP A 106 13.07 3.00 -22.08
C ASP A 106 11.95 2.57 -23.03
N GLU A 107 10.75 2.36 -22.51
CA GLU A 107 9.52 2.57 -23.29
C GLU A 107 8.51 3.19 -22.33
N GLY A 108 8.35 4.51 -22.46
CA GLY A 108 7.23 5.24 -21.88
C GLY A 108 5.93 4.71 -22.47
N GLY A 109 5.30 3.77 -21.78
CA GLY A 109 3.92 3.39 -22.05
C GLY A 109 2.99 4.56 -21.74
N ALA A 110 2.42 5.14 -22.79
CA ALA A 110 1.28 6.04 -22.70
C ALA A 110 0.19 5.39 -21.86
N PHE A 111 -0.23 6.09 -20.79
CA PHE A 111 -1.39 5.72 -20.01
C PHE A 111 -2.60 6.09 -20.89
N ASP A 112 -3.14 5.10 -21.60
CA ASP A 112 -4.36 5.26 -22.39
C ASP A 112 -5.54 5.43 -21.41
N ASP A 113 -6.11 6.62 -21.40
CA ASP A 113 -7.29 7.02 -20.62
C ASP A 113 -8.54 6.43 -21.29
N ASP A 114 -8.70 5.10 -21.23
CA ASP A 114 -9.94 4.44 -21.69
C ASP A 114 -10.98 4.48 -20.58
N LEU A 115 -11.66 5.62 -20.48
CA LEU A 115 -12.89 5.79 -19.71
C LEU A 115 -14.03 5.01 -20.40
N GLY A 116 -14.05 3.69 -20.18
CA GLY A 116 -15.21 2.86 -20.47
C GLY A 116 -16.27 3.02 -19.39
N ASP A 117 -17.37 3.69 -19.74
CA ASP A 117 -18.65 3.70 -19.00
C ASP A 117 -19.29 2.31 -19.03
N PRO A 118 -19.73 1.80 -17.87
CA PRO A 118 -20.94 0.99 -17.88
C PRO A 118 -21.87 1.35 -16.72
N GLY A 119 -22.98 1.99 -17.07
CA GLY A 119 -24.28 1.37 -16.82
C GLY A 119 -24.86 1.58 -15.43
N GLU A 120 -25.78 2.54 -15.38
CA GLU A 120 -26.86 2.64 -14.41
C GLU A 120 -27.55 1.28 -14.14
N ALA A 121 -27.57 0.87 -12.87
CA ALA A 121 -28.54 -0.09 -12.37
C ALA A 121 -29.10 0.42 -11.04
N GLY A 122 -30.25 1.10 -11.13
CA GLY A 122 -31.10 1.40 -9.99
C GLY A 122 -31.78 0.14 -9.46
N GLY A 123 -31.88 0.05 -8.13
CA GLY A 123 -32.63 -0.98 -7.43
C GLY A 123 -32.66 -0.68 -5.94
N GLY A 124 -33.78 -0.18 -5.45
CA GLY A 124 -33.95 0.29 -4.08
C GLY A 124 -34.46 -0.76 -3.08
N ALA A 125 -34.53 -0.26 -1.85
CA ALA A 125 -35.35 -0.69 -0.70
C ALA A 125 -34.87 -1.88 0.16
N GLY A 126 -34.46 -1.51 1.40
CA GLY A 126 -35.01 -2.08 2.64
C GLY A 126 -34.28 -3.28 3.24
N GLU A 127 -33.75 -3.12 4.45
CA GLU A 127 -34.18 -3.85 5.67
C GLU A 127 -33.26 -3.41 6.85
N GLN A 128 -33.83 -3.45 8.05
CA GLN A 128 -33.41 -2.78 9.26
C GLN A 128 -32.86 -3.78 10.32
N ALA A 129 -31.73 -3.42 10.96
CA ALA A 129 -31.25 -3.83 12.31
C ALA A 129 -30.91 -5.32 12.58
N PRO A 130 -30.22 -5.68 13.71
CA PRO A 130 -29.75 -4.86 14.83
C PRO A 130 -28.26 -4.98 15.20
N ALA A 131 -27.86 -4.09 16.10
CA ALA A 131 -26.57 -3.96 16.76
C ALA A 131 -26.18 -5.21 17.56
N ALA A 132 -24.90 -5.58 17.49
CA ALA A 132 -24.24 -6.45 18.46
C ALA A 132 -23.14 -5.63 19.16
N ASP A 133 -23.50 -5.11 20.33
CA ASP A 133 -22.56 -4.68 21.36
C ASP A 133 -21.80 -5.93 21.86
N VAL A 134 -20.48 -5.96 21.68
CA VAL A 134 -19.60 -6.89 22.41
C VAL A 134 -18.78 -6.05 23.37
N ALA A 135 -19.29 -5.94 24.59
CA ALA A 135 -18.54 -5.50 25.75
C ALA A 135 -17.72 -6.70 26.28
N MET A 136 -16.40 -6.54 26.33
CA MET A 136 -15.52 -7.38 27.13
C MET A 136 -14.98 -6.48 28.26
N ALA A 137 -15.50 -6.71 29.47
CA ALA A 137 -14.91 -6.24 30.71
C ALA A 137 -13.91 -7.30 31.17
N ASP A 138 -12.68 -6.90 31.46
CA ASP A 138 -11.74 -7.74 32.21
C ASP A 138 -11.59 -7.18 33.63
N SER A 139 -11.52 -8.12 34.58
CA SER A 139 -11.45 -7.91 36.03
C SER A 139 -10.05 -7.60 36.53
#